data_AF-A0A8J4WAU6-F1
#
_entry.id   AF-A0A8J4WAU6-F1
#
_cell.length_a   1.000
_cell.length_b   1.000
_cell.length_c   1.000
_cell.angle_alpha   90.00
_cell.angle_beta   90.00
_cell.angle_gamma   90.00
#
_symmetry.space_group_name_H-M   'P 1'
#
loop_
_entity.id
_entity.type
_entity.pdbx_description
1 polymer ?
#
loop_
_entity_poly.entity_id
_entity_poly.type
_entity_poly.pdbx_seq_one_letter_code
_entity_poly.pdbx_strand_id
1 'polypeptide(L)'
;MAVYDSTSFDVYIKPVLSGNNVSFDGKVSFEQNGTTHNFVLVNGVPYHEVINSTADTTTCLPTDLLPSAIDIVDAITSAAAVSSVNTDQDISCTNGTWLSTMFAGESYILCTGADTNDGNFTVYGEDLSISFGYLSEEVAITKPSTAPSDCSAATTNSVALSSVGQLYGITVSGSRRALKETVATAHLASSSCACQGTPRPCLFFHGMDVEADGGIVDSYSFFGDIKEHAPCCSSFGFAVLNTVDYEWYNDTLQQKACNAAMEVSTGTTGSGSTVINDLIVVAHSMGNNMFAGALATGKCSIGDNVDWVALSGPMKGSMGSDFLHQICDGGNWASDILAQLATLIGQCPGTTTRRSLVYDGGDYCDSECSARYAAARAMHEKYVTAGNCGTTYSGLLSSEYAGLLAGGLLIPHHSSKNDGIVEFQSCIGNFDSSSFETTYSTTWYASALNHADTTFHNANVDDVMMIS
;
A
#
# COMPACT_ATOMS: atom_id res chain seq x y z
N MET A 1 -0.10 0.64 12.70
CA MET A 1 0.65 1.27 11.60
C MET A 1 1.89 1.90 12.18
N ALA A 2 3.05 1.72 11.56
CA ALA A 2 4.28 2.43 11.90
C ALA A 2 4.81 3.13 10.64
N VAL A 3 5.12 4.42 10.74
CA VAL A 3 5.71 5.21 9.66
C VAL A 3 7.15 5.50 10.07
N TYR A 4 8.13 4.98 9.31
CA TYR A 4 9.55 5.01 9.70
C TYR A 4 9.78 4.52 11.14
N ASP A 5 9.25 3.33 11.47
CA ASP A 5 9.27 2.71 12.81
C ASP A 5 8.54 3.49 13.93
N SER A 6 7.86 4.59 13.60
CA SER A 6 7.09 5.39 14.57
C SER A 6 5.61 5.07 14.54
N THR A 7 5.06 4.68 15.69
CA THR A 7 3.63 4.42 15.88
C THR A 7 2.85 5.64 16.39
N SER A 8 3.54 6.76 16.67
CA SER A 8 2.95 8.02 17.11
C SER A 8 3.81 9.18 16.64
N PHE A 9 3.21 10.15 15.95
CA PHE A 9 3.93 11.30 15.39
C PHE A 9 3.04 12.53 15.31
N ASP A 10 3.67 13.70 15.28
CA ASP A 10 2.99 14.99 15.16
C ASP A 10 3.04 15.50 13.72
N VAL A 11 1.90 15.98 13.22
CA VAL A 11 1.80 16.69 11.94
C VAL A 11 1.50 18.15 12.20
N TYR A 12 2.36 19.04 11.73
CA TYR A 12 2.20 20.48 11.85
C TYR A 12 1.57 21.02 10.59
N ILE A 13 0.46 21.75 10.74
CA ILE A 13 -0.25 22.37 9.63
C ILE A 13 -0.36 23.87 9.87
N LYS A 14 0.02 24.66 8.87
CA LYS A 14 -0.05 26.13 8.91
C LYS A 14 -1.02 26.62 7.82
N PRO A 15 -2.12 27.29 8.19
CA PRO A 15 -2.97 27.94 7.20
C PRO A 15 -2.27 29.17 6.62
N VAL A 16 -2.34 29.31 5.30
CA VAL A 16 -1.77 30.42 4.53
C VAL A 16 -2.91 31.15 3.83
N LEU A 17 -3.18 32.38 4.25
CA LEU A 17 -4.23 33.21 3.66
C LEU A 17 -3.74 33.86 2.36
N SER A 18 -4.55 33.70 1.31
CA SER A 18 -4.39 34.37 0.02
C SER A 18 -5.73 34.97 -0.41
N GLY A 19 -5.93 36.25 -0.10
CA GLY A 19 -7.22 36.92 -0.33
C GLY A 19 -8.34 36.28 0.48
N ASN A 20 -9.36 35.74 -0.21
CA ASN A 20 -10.49 35.04 0.40
C ASN A 20 -10.31 33.51 0.44
N ASN A 21 -9.12 33.02 0.09
CA ASN A 21 -8.80 31.61 0.09
C ASN A 21 -7.74 31.29 1.15
N VAL A 22 -7.75 30.06 1.63
CA VAL A 22 -6.79 29.50 2.57
C VAL A 22 -6.16 28.28 1.91
N SER A 23 -4.84 28.28 1.81
CA SER A 23 -4.03 27.09 1.52
C SER A 23 -3.38 26.60 2.80
N PHE A 24 -2.72 25.43 2.74
CA PHE A 24 -2.05 24.86 3.90
C PHE A 24 -0.63 24.49 3.55
N ASP A 25 0.31 24.95 4.39
CA ASP A 25 1.65 24.40 4.45
C ASP A 25 1.68 23.34 5.56
N GLY A 26 2.54 22.34 5.40
CA GLY A 26 2.57 21.16 6.28
C GLY A 26 3.99 20.69 6.55
N LYS A 27 4.22 20.11 7.73
CA LYS A 27 5.47 19.44 8.08
C LYS A 27 5.21 18.23 8.97
N VAL A 28 5.85 17.12 8.64
CA VAL A 28 6.03 15.96 9.52
C VAL A 28 7.48 15.50 9.45
N SER A 29 8.00 14.98 10.56
CA SER A 29 9.40 14.56 10.69
C SER A 29 9.48 13.18 11.34
N PHE A 30 10.32 12.32 10.79
CA PHE A 30 10.59 10.99 11.31
C PHE A 30 12.10 10.79 11.51
N GLU A 31 12.48 10.03 12.53
CA GLU A 31 13.87 9.69 12.84
C GLU A 31 14.05 8.19 12.69
N GLN A 32 14.93 7.76 11.78
CA GLN A 32 15.23 6.34 11.57
C GLN A 32 16.73 6.14 11.43
N ASN A 33 17.30 5.24 12.22
CA ASN A 33 18.73 4.87 12.13
C ASN A 33 19.71 6.06 12.13
N GLY A 34 19.40 7.14 12.85
CA GLY A 34 20.22 8.36 12.93
C GLY A 34 20.11 9.29 11.71
N THR A 35 19.08 9.08 10.87
CA THR A 35 18.72 9.94 9.75
C THR A 35 17.34 10.55 10.00
N THR A 36 17.22 11.86 9.82
CA THR A 36 15.95 12.58 9.91
C THR A 36 15.32 12.66 8.52
N HIS A 37 14.07 12.24 8.41
CA HIS A 37 13.24 12.35 7.21
C HIS A 37 12.16 13.42 7.44
N ASN A 38 12.28 14.56 6.78
CA ASN A 38 11.31 15.66 6.81
C ASN A 38 10.44 15.61 5.55
N PHE A 39 9.14 15.56 5.74
CA PHE A 39 8.16 15.73 4.67
C PHE A 39 7.53 17.12 4.83
N VAL A 40 7.70 17.97 3.83
CA VAL A 40 7.31 19.38 3.91
C VAL A 40 6.46 19.76 2.71
N LEU A 41 5.28 20.31 2.95
CA LEU A 41 4.41 20.91 1.95
C LEU A 41 4.52 22.43 2.05
N VAL A 42 4.99 23.10 1.00
CA VAL A 42 5.11 24.56 0.96
C VAL A 42 4.55 25.11 -0.34
N ASN A 43 3.56 26.00 -0.24
CA ASN A 43 2.86 26.57 -1.40
C ASN A 43 2.30 25.50 -2.35
N GLY A 44 1.82 24.38 -1.80
CA GLY A 44 1.32 23.24 -2.57
C GLY A 44 2.40 22.36 -3.22
N VAL A 45 3.69 22.61 -2.96
CA VAL A 45 4.79 21.77 -3.46
C VAL A 45 5.28 20.85 -2.32
N PRO A 46 5.19 19.52 -2.47
CA PRO A 46 5.67 18.59 -1.47
C PRO A 46 7.15 18.25 -1.71
N TYR A 47 7.90 18.18 -0.61
CA TYR A 47 9.34 17.91 -0.57
C TYR A 47 9.64 16.82 0.44
N HIS A 48 10.65 15.99 0.14
CA HIS A 48 11.27 15.10 1.11
C HIS A 48 12.71 15.54 1.31
N GLU A 49 13.02 15.97 2.53
CA GLU A 49 14.36 16.36 2.95
C GLU A 49 14.91 15.27 3.88
N VAL A 50 16.05 14.70 3.52
CA VAL A 50 16.78 13.70 4.29
C VAL A 50 18.02 14.35 4.87
N ILE A 51 18.10 14.40 6.18
CA ILE A 51 19.20 15.00 6.94
C ILE A 51 19.97 13.86 7.62
N ASN A 52 21.26 13.74 7.32
CA ASN A 52 22.16 12.82 8.01
C ASN A 52 23.45 13.52 8.44
N SER A 53 24.35 12.81 9.12
CA SER A 53 25.61 13.39 9.62
C SER A 53 26.56 13.91 8.53
N THR A 54 26.31 13.61 7.26
CA THR A 54 27.25 13.77 6.15
C THR A 54 26.74 14.74 5.09
N ALA A 55 25.43 14.74 4.79
CA ALA A 55 24.80 15.61 3.79
C ALA A 55 23.29 15.71 4.00
N ASP A 56 22.74 16.84 3.55
CA ASP A 56 21.31 17.09 3.46
C ASP A 56 20.87 17.02 1.99
N THR A 57 19.91 16.16 1.68
CA THR A 57 19.38 16.01 0.32
C THR A 57 17.90 16.29 0.31
N THR A 58 17.43 17.03 -0.71
CA THR A 58 16.00 17.26 -0.91
C THR A 58 15.56 16.76 -2.27
N THR A 59 14.46 16.03 -2.32
CA THR A 59 13.80 15.58 -3.55
C THR A 59 12.38 16.13 -3.65
N CYS A 60 11.87 16.26 -4.88
CA CYS A 60 10.46 16.55 -5.12
C CYS A 60 9.63 15.30 -4.82
N LEU A 61 8.44 15.50 -4.25
CA LEU A 61 7.46 14.44 -4.06
C LEU A 61 6.32 14.54 -5.08
N PRO A 62 5.64 13.44 -5.41
CA PRO A 62 4.37 13.47 -6.11
C PRO A 62 3.32 14.25 -5.31
N THR A 63 2.46 15.02 -6.00
CA THR A 63 1.47 15.90 -5.36
C THR A 63 0.33 15.17 -4.68
N ASP A 64 0.16 13.90 -5.00
CA ASP A 64 -0.85 12.96 -4.51
C ASP A 64 -0.38 12.11 -3.33
N LEU A 65 0.90 12.19 -2.95
CA LEU A 65 1.47 11.38 -1.87
C LEU A 65 1.04 11.85 -0.48
N LEU A 66 0.86 13.16 -0.28
CA LEU A 66 0.44 13.70 1.02
C LEU A 66 -1.08 13.82 1.06
N PRO A 67 -1.74 13.37 2.14
CA PRO A 67 -3.17 13.60 2.34
C PRO A 67 -3.52 15.08 2.14
N SER A 68 -4.54 15.33 1.35
CA SER A 68 -5.01 16.69 1.08
C SER A 68 -5.54 17.31 2.38
N ALA A 69 -4.85 18.32 2.89
CA ALA A 69 -5.30 19.08 4.06
C ALA A 69 -6.70 19.68 3.82
N ILE A 70 -7.04 19.95 2.56
CA ILE A 70 -8.36 20.44 2.15
C ILE A 70 -9.41 19.37 2.34
N ASP A 71 -9.15 18.15 1.87
CA ASP A 71 -10.12 17.05 1.96
C ASP A 71 -10.35 16.66 3.43
N ILE A 72 -9.32 16.79 4.27
CA ILE A 72 -9.43 16.62 5.73
C ILE A 72 -10.34 17.72 6.32
N VAL A 73 -10.12 18.98 5.96
CA VAL A 73 -10.96 20.10 6.41
C VAL A 73 -12.41 19.91 5.94
N ASP A 74 -12.62 19.48 4.71
CA ASP A 74 -13.94 19.22 4.14
C ASP A 74 -14.63 18.04 4.84
N ALA A 75 -13.90 16.97 5.16
CA ALA A 75 -14.42 15.85 5.96
C ALA A 75 -14.83 16.31 7.37
N ILE A 76 -14.01 17.11 8.06
CA ILE A 76 -14.35 17.58 9.41
C ILE A 76 -15.53 18.56 9.37
N THR A 77 -15.57 19.47 8.41
CA THR A 77 -16.63 20.48 8.29
C THR A 77 -17.97 19.87 7.85
N SER A 78 -17.94 18.77 7.10
CA SER A 78 -19.15 18.02 6.71
C SER A 78 -19.65 17.04 7.77
N ALA A 79 -18.94 16.88 8.90
CA ALA A 79 -19.29 15.91 9.93
C ALA A 79 -20.68 16.15 10.58
N ALA A 80 -21.47 15.08 10.65
CA ALA A 80 -22.84 15.08 11.14
C ALA A 80 -22.93 14.57 12.59
N ALA A 81 -23.84 15.12 13.40
CA ALA A 81 -24.00 14.68 14.79
C ALA A 81 -24.73 13.34 14.90
N VAL A 82 -24.28 12.52 15.85
CA VAL A 82 -24.85 11.20 16.14
C VAL A 82 -25.13 11.05 17.64
N SER A 83 -26.19 10.31 18.00
CA SER A 83 -26.56 10.13 19.41
C SER A 83 -25.75 9.04 20.12
N SER A 84 -25.22 8.08 19.38
CA SER A 84 -24.37 7.02 19.91
C SER A 84 -23.41 6.51 18.85
N VAL A 85 -22.34 5.85 19.32
CA VAL A 85 -21.35 5.17 18.50
C VAL A 85 -21.39 3.70 18.90
N ASN A 86 -21.54 2.82 17.92
CA ASN A 86 -21.42 1.38 18.08
C ASN A 86 -19.99 0.98 17.69
N THR A 87 -19.22 0.50 18.66
CA THR A 87 -17.83 0.08 18.47
C THR A 87 -17.39 -0.79 19.63
N ASP A 88 -16.43 -1.68 19.36
CA ASP A 88 -15.71 -2.46 20.37
C ASP A 88 -14.42 -1.75 20.83
N GLN A 89 -14.08 -0.60 20.24
CA GLN A 89 -12.94 0.21 20.65
C GLN A 89 -13.20 0.93 22.00
N ASP A 90 -12.16 1.07 22.82
CA ASP A 90 -12.20 1.86 24.05
C ASP A 90 -12.09 3.37 23.75
N ILE A 91 -13.21 3.97 23.32
CA ILE A 91 -13.31 5.41 23.03
C ILE A 91 -14.21 6.11 24.03
N SER A 92 -13.95 7.40 24.29
CA SER A 92 -14.79 8.20 25.19
C SER A 92 -14.95 9.62 24.68
N CYS A 93 -16.14 10.19 24.91
CA CYS A 93 -16.43 11.59 24.65
C CYS A 93 -17.12 12.23 25.83
N THR A 94 -16.38 12.33 26.93
CA THR A 94 -16.90 12.83 28.20
C THR A 94 -17.34 14.29 28.06
N ASN A 95 -18.64 14.55 28.26
CA ASN A 95 -19.27 15.88 28.14
C ASN A 95 -19.13 16.54 26.75
N GLY A 96 -18.80 15.77 25.72
CA GLY A 96 -18.63 16.24 24.35
C GLY A 96 -19.81 15.89 23.44
N THR A 97 -19.67 16.21 22.15
CA THR A 97 -20.62 15.79 21.10
C THR A 97 -19.93 14.85 20.13
N TRP A 98 -20.58 13.71 19.86
CA TRP A 98 -20.18 12.78 18.81
C TRP A 98 -20.59 13.29 17.43
N LEU A 99 -19.64 13.30 16.51
CA LEU A 99 -19.86 13.54 15.10
C LEU A 99 -19.33 12.35 14.29
N SER A 100 -19.92 12.08 13.15
CA SER A 100 -19.45 11.08 12.18
C SER A 100 -19.12 11.76 10.86
N THR A 101 -18.05 11.33 10.22
CA THR A 101 -17.67 11.75 8.88
C THR A 101 -17.03 10.60 8.10
N MET A 102 -16.79 10.83 6.82
CA MET A 102 -16.08 9.91 5.95
C MET A 102 -14.88 10.65 5.35
N PHE A 103 -13.72 10.00 5.33
CA PHE A 103 -12.50 10.53 4.71
C PHE A 103 -11.79 9.38 4.00
N ALA A 104 -11.38 9.60 2.75
CA ALA A 104 -10.72 8.60 1.91
C ALA A 104 -11.47 7.23 1.78
N GLY A 105 -12.80 7.23 1.94
CA GLY A 105 -13.62 6.01 1.93
C GLY A 105 -13.88 5.42 3.32
N GLU A 106 -13.15 5.90 4.34
CA GLU A 106 -13.20 5.38 5.70
C GLU A 106 -14.09 6.18 6.63
N SER A 107 -14.72 5.47 7.56
CA SER A 107 -15.59 6.08 8.58
C SER A 107 -14.78 6.56 9.78
N TYR A 108 -14.98 7.81 10.16
CA TYR A 108 -14.35 8.41 11.34
C TYR A 108 -15.39 8.98 12.30
N ILE A 109 -15.09 8.90 13.59
CA ILE A 109 -15.89 9.45 14.67
C ILE A 109 -15.11 10.56 15.37
N LEU A 110 -15.68 11.75 15.43
CA LEU A 110 -15.08 12.89 16.13
C LEU A 110 -15.73 13.05 17.50
N CYS A 111 -14.91 13.32 18.50
CA CYS A 111 -15.32 13.83 19.80
C CYS A 111 -14.89 15.28 19.96
N THR A 112 -15.85 16.18 19.98
CA THR A 112 -15.62 17.59 20.36
C THR A 112 -15.54 17.67 21.89
N GLY A 113 -14.42 18.13 22.43
CA GLY A 113 -14.23 18.27 23.88
C GLY A 113 -15.27 19.19 24.53
N ALA A 114 -15.46 19.06 25.85
CA ALA A 114 -16.44 19.85 26.60
C ALA A 114 -16.07 21.34 26.72
N ASP A 115 -14.77 21.67 26.68
CA ASP A 115 -14.27 23.04 26.68
C ASP A 115 -14.19 23.58 25.25
N THR A 116 -15.22 24.33 24.87
CA THR A 116 -15.32 24.98 23.54
C THR A 116 -14.30 26.10 23.30
N ASN A 117 -13.45 26.40 24.28
CA ASN A 117 -12.58 27.58 24.25
C ASN A 117 -11.22 27.32 23.58
N ASP A 118 -10.72 26.09 23.61
CA ASP A 118 -9.40 25.77 23.07
C ASP A 118 -9.47 25.16 21.66
N GLY A 119 -10.65 24.78 21.19
CA GLY A 119 -10.89 24.26 19.84
C GLY A 119 -10.37 22.85 19.56
N ASN A 120 -9.76 22.19 20.54
CA ASN A 120 -9.20 20.84 20.41
C ASN A 120 -10.29 19.76 20.33
N PHE A 121 -10.04 18.73 19.53
CA PHE A 121 -10.94 17.58 19.40
C PHE A 121 -10.14 16.32 19.04
N THR A 122 -10.73 15.16 19.30
CA THR A 122 -10.15 13.87 18.94
C THR A 122 -10.98 13.24 17.84
N VAL A 123 -10.32 12.59 16.89
CA VAL A 123 -10.91 11.81 15.82
C VAL A 123 -10.47 10.37 15.99
N TYR A 124 -11.42 9.45 15.98
CA TYR A 124 -11.22 8.02 16.08
C TYR A 124 -11.54 7.37 14.73
N GLY A 125 -10.57 6.68 14.16
CA GLY A 125 -10.72 5.75 13.04
C GLY A 125 -10.62 4.30 13.50
N GLU A 126 -10.68 3.35 12.57
CA GLU A 126 -10.49 1.93 12.85
C GLU A 126 -9.08 1.65 13.40
N ASP A 127 -8.06 2.17 12.71
CA ASP A 127 -6.65 1.94 13.03
C ASP A 127 -5.88 3.16 13.54
N LEU A 128 -6.38 4.36 13.27
CA LEU A 128 -5.73 5.62 13.62
C LEU A 128 -6.64 6.51 14.44
N SER A 129 -6.16 6.91 15.62
CA SER A 129 -6.73 7.99 16.41
C SER A 129 -5.87 9.25 16.28
N ILE A 130 -6.52 10.39 16.02
CA ILE A 130 -5.87 11.67 15.76
C ILE A 130 -6.36 12.68 16.80
N SER A 131 -5.43 13.36 17.48
CA SER A 131 -5.77 14.48 18.35
C SER A 131 -5.43 15.79 17.67
N PHE A 132 -6.44 16.64 17.47
CA PHE A 132 -6.27 17.97 16.89
C PHE A 132 -6.06 18.99 18.01
N GLY A 133 -4.93 19.70 17.91
CA GLY A 133 -4.53 20.74 18.86
C GLY A 133 -4.13 22.03 18.17
N TYR A 134 -4.60 23.17 18.69
CA TYR A 134 -4.11 24.47 18.26
C TYR A 134 -2.87 24.88 19.07
N LEU A 135 -1.79 25.22 18.36
CA LEU A 135 -0.57 25.71 18.98
C LEU A 135 -0.64 27.22 19.23
N SER A 136 -0.12 27.66 20.38
CA SER A 136 -0.04 29.09 20.72
C SER A 136 1.03 29.85 19.94
N GLU A 137 2.04 29.12 19.43
CA GLU A 137 3.14 29.65 18.63
C GLU A 137 3.13 29.04 17.24
N GLU A 138 3.50 29.85 16.24
CA GLU A 138 3.57 29.42 14.86
C GLU A 138 4.80 28.53 14.63
N VAL A 139 4.59 27.37 14.03
CA VAL A 139 5.69 26.50 13.60
C VAL A 139 6.22 26.99 12.26
N ALA A 140 7.54 27.21 12.20
CA ALA A 140 8.21 27.60 10.95
C ALA A 140 8.22 26.42 9.96
N ILE A 141 7.42 26.54 8.90
CA ILE A 141 7.38 25.62 7.77
C ILE A 141 7.96 26.36 6.56
N THR A 142 9.13 25.93 6.11
CA THR A 142 9.89 26.62 5.06
C THR A 142 10.37 25.65 3.99
N LYS A 143 10.44 26.11 2.75
CA LYS A 143 11.02 25.33 1.65
C LYS A 143 12.46 24.92 2.00
N PRO A 144 12.83 23.63 1.89
CA PRO A 144 14.20 23.17 2.12
C PRO A 144 15.21 23.93 1.26
N SER A 145 16.38 24.23 1.82
CA SER A 145 17.39 25.07 1.15
C SER A 145 18.00 24.40 -0.10
N THR A 146 18.06 23.07 -0.10
CA THR A 146 18.57 22.23 -1.20
C THR A 146 17.46 21.77 -2.16
N ALA A 147 16.23 22.29 -2.01
CA ALA A 147 15.10 21.88 -2.82
C ALA A 147 15.26 22.21 -4.31
N PRO A 148 14.93 21.28 -5.22
CA PRO A 148 14.94 21.54 -6.66
C PRO A 148 14.01 22.70 -7.05
N SER A 149 14.28 23.29 -8.22
CA SER A 149 13.49 24.43 -8.75
C SER A 149 12.32 24.00 -9.64
N ASP A 150 12.27 22.74 -10.06
CA ASP A 150 11.36 22.16 -11.04
C ASP A 150 10.27 21.26 -10.42
N CYS A 151 10.15 21.25 -9.08
CA CYS A 151 9.09 20.51 -8.40
C CYS A 151 7.69 21.03 -8.76
N SER A 152 6.76 20.11 -8.97
CA SER A 152 5.37 20.43 -9.32
C SER A 152 4.54 20.78 -8.09
N ALA A 153 3.66 21.77 -8.22
CA ALA A 153 2.68 22.12 -7.20
C ALA A 153 1.35 21.40 -7.46
N ALA A 154 0.64 21.03 -6.38
CA ALA A 154 -0.70 20.50 -6.46
C ALA A 154 -1.65 21.49 -7.16
N THR A 155 -2.49 20.98 -8.06
CA THR A 155 -3.42 21.80 -8.86
C THR A 155 -4.59 22.35 -8.05
N THR A 156 -4.90 21.72 -6.91
CA THR A 156 -5.92 22.14 -5.95
C THR A 156 -5.29 22.21 -4.56
N ASN A 157 -5.05 23.43 -4.08
CA ASN A 157 -4.36 23.64 -2.81
C ASN A 157 -4.96 24.77 -1.97
N SER A 158 -6.17 25.24 -2.30
CA SER A 158 -6.86 26.21 -1.44
C SER A 158 -8.37 26.02 -1.39
N VAL A 159 -8.96 26.40 -0.26
CA VAL A 159 -10.41 26.46 -0.01
C VAL A 159 -10.83 27.88 0.33
N ALA A 160 -12.11 28.18 0.21
CA ALA A 160 -12.65 29.46 0.66
C ALA A 160 -12.46 29.62 2.18
N LEU A 161 -12.04 30.80 2.62
CA LEU A 161 -11.86 31.16 4.03
C LEU A 161 -13.13 30.89 4.87
N SER A 162 -14.30 31.01 4.27
CA SER A 162 -15.58 30.71 4.91
C SER A 162 -15.73 29.23 5.31
N SER A 163 -15.16 28.30 4.55
CA SER A 163 -15.18 26.86 4.88
C SER A 163 -14.32 26.57 6.10
N VAL A 164 -13.20 27.28 6.22
CA VAL A 164 -12.23 27.14 7.32
C VAL A 164 -12.71 27.83 8.60
N GLY A 165 -13.51 28.90 8.48
CA GLY A 165 -14.02 29.67 9.61
C GLY A 165 -14.93 28.90 10.58
N GLN A 166 -15.41 27.71 10.19
CA GLN A 166 -16.15 26.80 11.07
C GLN A 166 -15.23 25.91 11.92
N LEU A 167 -14.05 25.55 11.40
CA LEU A 167 -13.06 24.69 12.07
C LEU A 167 -12.28 25.46 13.15
N TYR A 168 -11.87 26.70 12.82
CA TYR A 168 -11.07 27.57 13.69
C TYR A 168 -11.91 28.46 14.61
N GLY A 169 -13.22 28.20 14.72
CA GLY A 169 -14.12 29.00 15.56
C GLY A 169 -14.29 30.47 15.14
N ILE A 170 -13.84 30.85 13.93
CA ILE A 170 -13.86 32.25 13.44
C ILE A 170 -15.29 32.74 13.15
N THR A 171 -16.25 31.83 12.98
CA THR A 171 -17.69 32.18 12.90
C THR A 171 -18.36 32.21 14.29
N VAL A 172 -17.88 33.12 15.15
CA VAL A 172 -18.62 33.57 16.35
C VAL A 172 -19.70 34.57 15.93
N SER A 173 -20.77 34.10 15.28
CA SER A 173 -22.06 34.80 15.37
C SER A 173 -23.24 33.91 14.99
N GLY A 174 -23.98 33.48 16.02
CA GLY A 174 -25.42 33.23 15.93
C GLY A 174 -25.93 31.96 15.26
N SER A 175 -25.13 31.23 14.48
CA SER A 175 -25.61 29.98 13.87
C SER A 175 -25.42 28.81 14.84
N ARG A 176 -26.37 28.64 15.77
CA ARG A 176 -26.61 27.32 16.36
C ARG A 176 -26.82 26.38 15.18
N ARG A 177 -25.98 25.35 15.02
CA ARG A 177 -26.18 24.30 14.02
C ARG A 177 -27.66 23.94 14.00
N ALA A 178 -28.37 24.25 12.92
CA ALA A 178 -29.56 23.50 12.58
C ALA A 178 -29.01 22.14 12.13
N LEU A 179 -28.73 21.28 13.12
CA LEU A 179 -28.17 19.97 12.90
C LEU A 179 -29.07 19.27 11.87
N LYS A 180 -28.48 18.90 10.73
CA LYS A 180 -29.09 17.91 9.83
C LYS A 180 -29.47 16.71 10.70
N GLU A 181 -30.64 16.14 10.39
CA GLU A 181 -31.31 15.05 11.09
C GLU A 181 -30.33 14.08 11.78
N THR A 182 -30.52 13.86 13.08
CA THR A 182 -29.66 13.02 13.91
C THR A 182 -29.68 11.60 13.36
N VAL A 183 -28.56 11.11 12.86
CA VAL A 183 -28.40 9.67 12.61
C VAL A 183 -28.35 9.02 13.99
N ALA A 184 -29.23 8.06 14.26
CA ALA A 184 -29.43 7.54 15.61
C ALA A 184 -28.18 6.83 16.17
N THR A 185 -27.37 6.22 15.30
CA THR A 185 -26.16 5.50 15.69
C THR A 185 -25.18 5.49 14.51
N ALA A 186 -23.92 5.88 14.75
CA ALA A 186 -22.82 5.60 13.82
C ALA A 186 -22.11 4.32 14.24
N HIS A 187 -21.51 3.62 13.27
CA HIS A 187 -20.64 2.49 13.52
C HIS A 187 -19.18 2.92 13.32
N LEU A 188 -18.31 2.49 14.22
CA LEU A 188 -16.86 2.58 14.05
C LEU A 188 -16.33 1.15 14.19
N ALA A 189 -15.76 0.65 13.09
CA ALA A 189 -15.14 -0.67 13.08
C ALA A 189 -13.96 -0.73 14.04
N SER A 190 -13.57 -1.93 14.44
CA SER A 190 -12.37 -2.18 15.25
C SER A 190 -11.34 -2.88 14.39
N SER A 191 -10.07 -2.50 14.53
CA SER A 191 -8.93 -3.12 13.84
C SER A 191 -8.76 -4.64 14.08
N SER A 192 -9.50 -5.22 15.03
CA SER A 192 -9.59 -6.67 15.20
C SER A 192 -10.76 -7.27 14.42
N CYS A 193 -10.47 -8.03 13.37
CA CYS A 193 -11.44 -8.85 12.66
C CYS A 193 -11.38 -10.32 13.11
N ALA A 194 -12.54 -10.99 13.12
CA ALA A 194 -12.62 -12.43 13.36
C ALA A 194 -12.87 -13.16 12.03
N CYS A 195 -12.26 -14.32 11.85
CA CYS A 195 -12.48 -15.12 10.64
C CYS A 195 -13.96 -15.48 10.49
N GLN A 196 -14.55 -15.15 9.35
CA GLN A 196 -15.95 -15.48 9.05
C GLN A 196 -16.14 -16.96 8.67
N GLY A 197 -15.05 -17.64 8.32
CA GLY A 197 -15.02 -19.04 7.89
C GLY A 197 -14.37 -19.99 8.91
N THR A 198 -14.12 -21.22 8.46
CA THR A 198 -13.28 -22.16 9.22
C THR A 198 -11.81 -21.80 8.95
N PRO A 199 -11.01 -21.50 10.00
CA PRO A 199 -9.60 -21.23 9.82
C PRO A 199 -8.88 -22.42 9.18
N ARG A 200 -7.94 -22.13 8.28
CA ARG A 200 -7.18 -23.11 7.50
C ARG A 200 -5.68 -22.82 7.56
N PRO A 201 -4.82 -23.81 7.28
CA PRO A 201 -3.41 -23.55 7.06
C PRO A 201 -3.23 -22.50 5.97
N CYS A 202 -2.33 -21.55 6.20
CA CYS A 202 -1.94 -20.55 5.22
C CYS A 202 -0.53 -20.82 4.72
N LEU A 203 -0.35 -20.76 3.40
CA LEU A 203 0.96 -20.82 2.75
C LEU A 203 1.23 -19.52 2.00
N PHE A 204 2.35 -18.90 2.32
CA PHE A 204 2.79 -17.64 1.76
C PHE A 204 3.94 -17.88 0.76
N PHE A 205 3.76 -17.38 -0.47
CA PHE A 205 4.78 -17.37 -1.51
C PHE A 205 5.32 -15.95 -1.70
N HIS A 206 6.60 -15.77 -1.36
CA HIS A 206 7.30 -14.51 -1.60
C HIS A 206 7.52 -14.26 -3.10
N GLY A 207 8.02 -13.06 -3.40
CA GLY A 207 8.28 -12.61 -4.76
C GLY A 207 9.61 -13.09 -5.33
N MET A 208 10.49 -12.14 -5.63
CA MET A 208 11.80 -12.36 -6.24
C MET A 208 12.95 -12.07 -5.25
N ASP A 209 14.18 -12.39 -5.64
CA ASP A 209 15.42 -12.03 -4.94
C ASP A 209 15.80 -12.83 -3.68
N VAL A 210 15.33 -14.07 -3.57
CA VAL A 210 15.84 -15.03 -2.58
C VAL A 210 16.86 -15.95 -3.23
N GLU A 211 18.10 -15.92 -2.75
CA GLU A 211 19.25 -16.61 -3.36
C GLU A 211 19.25 -18.14 -3.15
N ALA A 212 18.53 -18.65 -2.14
CA ALA A 212 18.59 -20.07 -1.79
C ALA A 212 17.25 -20.59 -1.25
N ASP A 213 17.00 -21.88 -1.46
CA ASP A 213 15.85 -22.54 -0.85
C ASP A 213 16.04 -22.63 0.68
N GLY A 214 15.06 -22.13 1.44
CA GLY A 214 14.99 -22.22 2.89
C GLY A 214 13.94 -23.21 3.41
N GLY A 215 13.16 -23.81 2.50
CA GLY A 215 12.04 -24.68 2.87
C GLY A 215 10.81 -23.89 3.33
N ILE A 216 9.94 -24.53 4.10
CA ILE A 216 8.76 -23.90 4.71
C ILE A 216 9.12 -23.52 6.14
N VAL A 217 9.00 -22.23 6.47
CA VAL A 217 9.30 -21.69 7.80
C VAL A 217 8.06 -21.08 8.43
N ASP A 218 8.02 -20.98 9.77
CA ASP A 218 6.86 -20.44 10.52
C ASP A 218 6.87 -18.91 10.64
N SER A 219 7.95 -18.26 10.22
CA SER A 219 8.14 -16.81 10.28
C SER A 219 9.07 -16.36 9.17
N TYR A 220 8.68 -15.31 8.46
CA TYR A 220 9.50 -14.73 7.41
C TYR A 220 9.26 -13.22 7.32
N SER A 221 10.29 -12.42 7.55
CA SER A 221 10.17 -10.97 7.68
C SER A 221 9.66 -10.29 6.42
N PHE A 222 9.76 -10.93 5.25
CA PHE A 222 9.24 -10.45 3.97
C PHE A 222 7.75 -10.13 4.01
N PHE A 223 6.96 -10.78 4.88
CA PHE A 223 5.52 -10.56 5.00
C PHE A 223 5.15 -9.75 6.26
N GLY A 224 6.11 -9.00 6.82
CA GLY A 224 5.90 -8.12 7.97
C GLY A 224 5.13 -8.80 9.10
N ASP A 225 4.09 -8.12 9.58
CA ASP A 225 3.32 -8.53 10.76
C ASP A 225 2.04 -9.30 10.41
N ILE A 226 1.96 -9.93 9.23
CA ILE A 226 0.75 -10.63 8.77
C ILE A 226 0.22 -11.68 9.76
N LYS A 227 1.10 -12.24 10.61
CA LYS A 227 0.70 -13.21 11.64
C LYS A 227 -0.24 -12.63 12.70
N GLU A 228 -0.20 -11.32 12.91
CA GLU A 228 -1.08 -10.61 13.84
C GLU A 228 -2.44 -10.28 13.20
N HIS A 229 -2.55 -10.42 11.87
CA HIS A 229 -3.62 -9.81 11.08
C HIS A 229 -4.33 -10.79 10.12
N ALA A 230 -4.05 -12.09 10.20
CA ALA A 230 -4.70 -13.12 9.39
C ALA A 230 -5.52 -14.09 10.26
N PRO A 231 -6.69 -13.68 10.77
CA PRO A 231 -7.49 -14.49 11.69
C PRO A 231 -8.02 -15.79 11.07
N CYS A 232 -8.10 -15.87 9.73
CA CYS A 232 -8.46 -17.10 9.02
C CYS A 232 -7.32 -18.12 8.86
N CYS A 233 -6.10 -17.80 9.29
CA CYS A 233 -4.99 -18.73 9.29
C CYS A 233 -4.95 -19.54 10.58
N SER A 234 -5.15 -20.86 10.50
CA SER A 234 -4.94 -21.77 11.63
C SER A 234 -3.46 -22.07 11.89
N SER A 235 -2.61 -21.91 10.87
CA SER A 235 -1.16 -22.03 10.91
C SER A 235 -0.54 -21.22 9.78
N PHE A 236 0.74 -20.87 9.93
CA PHE A 236 1.47 -20.05 8.97
C PHE A 236 2.68 -20.83 8.44
N GLY A 237 2.76 -21.00 7.12
CA GLY A 237 3.94 -21.49 6.44
C GLY A 237 4.40 -20.48 5.38
N PHE A 238 5.69 -20.16 5.37
CA PHE A 238 6.30 -19.28 4.38
C PHE A 238 7.25 -20.10 3.52
N ALA A 239 6.95 -20.26 2.23
CA ALA A 239 7.76 -21.02 1.30
C ALA A 239 8.95 -20.19 0.82
N VAL A 240 10.12 -20.42 1.39
CA VAL A 240 11.38 -19.75 1.00
C VAL A 240 12.00 -20.54 -0.15
N LEU A 241 11.69 -20.14 -1.38
CA LEU A 241 12.22 -20.74 -2.61
C LEU A 241 13.33 -19.86 -3.21
N ASN A 242 14.31 -20.48 -3.91
CA ASN A 242 15.28 -19.73 -4.71
C ASN A 242 14.56 -19.07 -5.91
N THR A 243 14.58 -17.74 -5.93
CA THR A 243 13.97 -16.86 -6.94
C THR A 243 14.96 -15.82 -7.44
N VAL A 244 16.23 -16.22 -7.53
CA VAL A 244 17.31 -15.48 -8.21
C VAL A 244 17.74 -16.25 -9.46
N ASP A 245 17.91 -17.57 -9.31
CA ASP A 245 18.51 -18.44 -10.33
C ASP A 245 17.49 -19.02 -11.31
N TYR A 246 16.20 -18.89 -11.03
CA TYR A 246 15.13 -19.54 -11.78
C TYR A 246 14.19 -18.53 -12.42
N GLU A 247 13.86 -18.74 -13.69
CA GLU A 247 12.73 -18.05 -14.30
C GLU A 247 11.42 -18.43 -13.60
N TRP A 248 10.44 -17.54 -13.58
CA TRP A 248 9.14 -17.85 -12.98
C TRP A 248 8.44 -19.06 -13.63
N TYR A 249 8.77 -19.34 -14.89
CA TYR A 249 8.27 -20.48 -15.66
C TYR A 249 9.18 -21.72 -15.62
N ASN A 250 10.22 -21.72 -14.79
CA ASN A 250 11.14 -22.84 -14.69
C ASN A 250 10.47 -24.08 -14.08
N ASP A 251 10.66 -25.24 -14.71
CA ASP A 251 10.04 -26.51 -14.32
C ASP A 251 10.34 -26.90 -12.85
N THR A 252 11.58 -26.65 -12.41
CA THR A 252 12.02 -26.97 -11.04
C THR A 252 11.37 -26.03 -10.03
N LEU A 253 11.34 -24.73 -10.31
CA LEU A 253 10.72 -23.74 -9.43
C LEU A 253 9.21 -24.00 -9.29
N GLN A 254 8.52 -24.25 -10.40
CA GLN A 254 7.10 -24.61 -10.40
C GLN A 254 6.82 -25.89 -9.61
N GLN A 255 7.66 -26.92 -9.75
CA GLN A 255 7.54 -28.14 -8.96
C GLN A 255 7.75 -27.87 -7.46
N LYS A 256 8.69 -27.01 -7.08
CA LYS A 256 8.92 -26.62 -5.68
C LYS A 256 7.73 -25.87 -5.10
N ALA A 257 7.18 -24.87 -5.81
CA ALA A 257 5.98 -24.15 -5.38
C ALA A 257 4.81 -25.11 -5.17
N CYS A 258 4.63 -26.04 -6.11
CA CYS A 258 3.62 -27.07 -6.00
C CYS A 258 3.82 -28.00 -4.80
N ASN A 259 5.03 -28.49 -4.58
CA ASN A 259 5.36 -29.36 -3.46
C ASN A 259 5.11 -28.66 -2.12
N ALA A 260 5.44 -27.36 -2.01
CA ALA A 260 5.19 -26.60 -0.80
C ALA A 260 3.68 -26.50 -0.50
N ALA A 261 2.85 -26.21 -1.50
CA ALA A 261 1.39 -26.18 -1.34
C ALA A 261 0.83 -27.54 -0.92
N MET A 262 1.30 -28.63 -1.54
CA MET A 262 0.90 -29.99 -1.19
C MET A 262 1.32 -30.41 0.22
N GLU A 263 2.53 -30.01 0.65
CA GLU A 263 3.06 -30.30 1.98
C GLU A 263 2.21 -29.68 3.08
N VAL A 264 1.83 -28.40 2.95
CA VAL A 264 0.97 -27.72 3.92
C VAL A 264 -0.48 -28.24 3.86
N SER A 265 -1.00 -28.46 2.64
CA SER A 265 -2.37 -28.91 2.43
C SER A 265 -2.64 -30.33 2.97
N THR A 266 -1.73 -31.28 2.73
CA THR A 266 -2.00 -32.71 2.98
C THR A 266 -1.07 -33.35 4.01
N GLY A 267 -0.06 -32.62 4.49
CA GLY A 267 0.96 -33.14 5.41
C GLY A 267 1.92 -34.17 4.77
N THR A 268 1.80 -34.46 3.47
CA THR A 268 2.72 -35.37 2.77
C THR A 268 2.76 -35.13 1.25
N THR A 269 3.96 -35.08 0.69
CA THR A 269 4.18 -35.07 -0.77
C THR A 269 4.17 -36.49 -1.38
N GLY A 270 4.06 -37.53 -0.55
CA GLY A 270 4.20 -38.94 -0.95
C GLY A 270 2.90 -39.70 -1.19
N SER A 271 1.73 -39.05 -1.05
CA SER A 271 0.42 -39.68 -1.20
C SER A 271 0.04 -40.04 -2.65
N GLY A 272 0.81 -39.55 -3.63
CA GLY A 272 0.50 -39.67 -5.07
C GLY A 272 -0.61 -38.74 -5.55
N SER A 273 -1.24 -37.99 -4.64
CA SER A 273 -2.15 -36.89 -4.98
C SER A 273 -1.37 -35.64 -5.38
N THR A 274 -1.85 -34.93 -6.39
CA THR A 274 -1.35 -33.60 -6.81
C THR A 274 -2.45 -32.54 -6.69
N VAL A 275 -3.46 -32.81 -5.86
CA VAL A 275 -4.61 -31.93 -5.62
C VAL A 275 -4.46 -31.24 -4.27
N ILE A 276 -4.42 -29.91 -4.30
CA ILE A 276 -4.36 -29.03 -3.12
C ILE A 276 -5.77 -28.85 -2.58
N ASN A 277 -5.98 -29.10 -1.29
CA ASN A 277 -7.26 -28.89 -0.59
C ASN A 277 -7.04 -28.18 0.75
N ASP A 278 -8.09 -27.57 1.31
CA ASP A 278 -8.08 -27.03 2.68
C ASP A 278 -6.90 -26.07 2.98
N LEU A 279 -6.58 -25.17 2.05
CA LEU A 279 -5.41 -24.28 2.12
C LEU A 279 -5.78 -22.85 1.72
N ILE A 280 -5.23 -21.86 2.43
CA ILE A 280 -5.22 -20.47 1.95
C ILE A 280 -3.82 -20.19 1.39
N VAL A 281 -3.74 -19.89 0.09
CA VAL A 281 -2.50 -19.48 -0.56
C VAL A 281 -2.47 -17.96 -0.64
N VAL A 282 -1.39 -17.35 -0.14
CA VAL A 282 -1.14 -15.92 -0.28
C VAL A 282 0.13 -15.75 -1.09
N ALA A 283 0.06 -15.10 -2.24
CA ALA A 283 1.21 -14.97 -3.11
C ALA A 283 1.47 -13.51 -3.46
N HIS A 284 2.71 -13.07 -3.29
CA HIS A 284 3.14 -11.71 -3.61
C HIS A 284 4.03 -11.70 -4.86
N SER A 285 3.86 -10.70 -5.72
CA SER A 285 4.74 -10.45 -6.87
C SER A 285 4.91 -11.73 -7.71
N MET A 286 6.14 -12.10 -8.06
CA MET A 286 6.45 -13.32 -8.82
C MET A 286 5.91 -14.61 -8.19
N GLY A 287 5.62 -14.63 -6.87
CA GLY A 287 4.95 -15.74 -6.21
C GLY A 287 3.67 -16.16 -6.92
N ASN A 288 2.91 -15.18 -7.46
CA ASN A 288 1.71 -15.44 -8.25
C ASN A 288 2.05 -16.14 -9.57
N ASN A 289 3.06 -15.66 -10.30
CA ASN A 289 3.47 -16.22 -11.57
C ASN A 289 3.97 -17.67 -11.44
N MET A 290 4.81 -17.96 -10.44
CA MET A 290 5.33 -19.32 -10.26
C MET A 290 4.24 -20.30 -9.83
N PHE A 291 3.31 -19.88 -8.97
CA PHE A 291 2.18 -20.73 -8.56
C PHE A 291 1.18 -20.93 -9.70
N ALA A 292 0.79 -19.86 -10.39
CA ALA A 292 -0.03 -19.92 -11.61
C ALA A 292 0.58 -20.83 -12.67
N GLY A 293 1.88 -20.70 -12.89
CA GLY A 293 2.65 -21.50 -13.83
C GLY A 293 2.64 -22.99 -13.46
N ALA A 294 2.82 -23.31 -12.18
CA ALA A 294 2.75 -24.69 -11.69
C ALA A 294 1.38 -25.33 -11.91
N LEU A 295 0.30 -24.57 -11.73
CA LEU A 295 -1.06 -25.03 -12.05
C LEU A 295 -1.25 -25.19 -13.56
N ALA A 296 -0.75 -24.25 -14.36
CA ALA A 296 -0.90 -24.24 -15.81
C ALA A 296 -0.16 -25.41 -16.48
N THR A 297 1.00 -25.80 -15.96
CA THR A 297 1.79 -26.95 -16.43
C THR A 297 1.37 -28.28 -15.80
N GLY A 298 0.38 -28.27 -14.91
CA GLY A 298 -0.19 -29.47 -14.30
C GLY A 298 0.71 -30.12 -13.25
N LYS A 299 1.64 -29.37 -12.63
CA LYS A 299 2.43 -29.86 -11.49
C LYS A 299 1.51 -30.21 -10.31
N CYS A 300 0.48 -29.40 -10.11
CA CYS A 300 -0.66 -29.65 -9.23
C CYS A 300 -1.93 -29.04 -9.78
N SER A 301 -3.03 -29.30 -9.08
CA SER A 301 -4.34 -28.69 -9.30
C SER A 301 -4.94 -28.25 -7.98
N ILE A 302 -5.85 -27.28 -8.05
CA ILE A 302 -6.64 -26.83 -6.91
C ILE A 302 -7.92 -27.67 -6.84
N GLY A 303 -8.18 -28.23 -5.66
CA GLY A 303 -9.38 -28.98 -5.31
C GLY A 303 -10.34 -28.16 -4.44
N ASP A 304 -10.87 -28.79 -3.40
CA ASP A 304 -11.91 -28.20 -2.56
C ASP A 304 -11.33 -27.33 -1.43
N ASN A 305 -12.09 -26.29 -1.06
CA ASN A 305 -11.82 -25.45 0.10
C ASN A 305 -10.45 -24.75 0.09
N VAL A 306 -10.00 -24.33 -1.10
CA VAL A 306 -8.77 -23.55 -1.29
C VAL A 306 -9.13 -22.11 -1.64
N ASP A 307 -8.48 -21.17 -0.97
CA ASP A 307 -8.48 -19.75 -1.36
C ASP A 307 -7.10 -19.35 -1.87
N TRP A 308 -7.07 -18.44 -2.85
CA TRP A 308 -5.83 -17.83 -3.32
C TRP A 308 -5.99 -16.32 -3.35
N VAL A 309 -5.24 -15.67 -2.45
CA VAL A 309 -5.11 -14.22 -2.33
C VAL A 309 -3.88 -13.77 -3.12
N ALA A 310 -4.10 -12.99 -4.19
CA ALA A 310 -3.05 -12.50 -5.08
C ALA A 310 -2.66 -11.06 -4.74
N LEU A 311 -1.37 -10.82 -4.47
CA LEU A 311 -0.84 -9.51 -4.09
C LEU A 311 0.17 -9.04 -5.15
N SER A 312 -0.12 -7.95 -5.85
CA SER A 312 0.81 -7.25 -6.76
C SER A 312 1.54 -8.15 -7.77
N GLY A 313 0.89 -9.19 -8.26
CA GLY A 313 1.51 -10.19 -9.14
C GLY A 313 1.68 -9.69 -10.58
N PRO A 314 2.87 -9.73 -11.21
CA PRO A 314 3.06 -9.30 -12.61
C PRO A 314 2.47 -10.32 -13.60
N MET A 315 1.14 -10.46 -13.65
CA MET A 315 0.46 -11.47 -14.46
C MET A 315 0.52 -11.20 -15.98
N LYS A 316 0.98 -10.01 -16.40
CA LYS A 316 1.40 -9.68 -17.77
C LYS A 316 2.87 -9.22 -17.83
N GLY A 317 3.67 -9.55 -16.82
CA GLY A 317 5.06 -9.09 -16.72
C GLY A 317 5.19 -7.67 -16.14
N SER A 318 6.41 -7.14 -16.18
CA SER A 318 6.79 -5.86 -15.59
C SER A 318 7.65 -5.08 -16.55
N MET A 319 7.32 -3.81 -16.76
CA MET A 319 8.18 -2.90 -17.53
C MET A 319 9.55 -2.69 -16.87
N GLY A 320 9.71 -2.99 -15.58
CA GLY A 320 11.02 -3.03 -14.93
C GLY A 320 11.95 -4.08 -15.52
N SER A 321 11.41 -5.23 -15.96
CA SER A 321 12.17 -6.28 -16.64
C SER A 321 12.56 -5.86 -18.06
N ASP A 322 11.64 -5.27 -18.82
CA ASP A 322 11.92 -4.73 -20.15
C ASP A 322 12.98 -3.63 -20.08
N PHE A 323 12.86 -2.74 -19.10
CA PHE A 323 13.84 -1.67 -18.89
C PHE A 323 15.22 -2.21 -18.48
N LEU A 324 15.27 -3.26 -17.66
CA LEU A 324 16.51 -3.99 -17.36
C LEU A 324 17.17 -4.53 -18.64
N HIS A 325 16.41 -5.10 -19.57
CA HIS A 325 16.93 -5.54 -20.86
C HIS A 325 17.45 -4.38 -21.71
N GLN A 326 16.69 -3.28 -21.80
CA GLN A 326 17.13 -2.08 -22.53
C GLN A 326 18.46 -1.55 -22.00
N ILE A 327 18.62 -1.51 -20.67
CA ILE A 327 19.80 -0.97 -19.99
C ILE A 327 20.99 -1.94 -20.10
N CYS A 328 20.82 -3.21 -19.75
CA CYS A 328 21.95 -4.14 -19.65
C CYS A 328 22.40 -4.71 -20.99
N ASP A 329 21.51 -4.82 -21.98
CA ASP A 329 21.84 -5.36 -23.30
C ASP A 329 22.22 -4.25 -24.31
N GLY A 330 21.91 -2.97 -24.01
CA GLY A 330 22.05 -1.80 -24.90
C GLY A 330 23.41 -1.07 -24.90
N GLY A 331 24.36 -1.47 -24.05
CA GLY A 331 25.79 -1.12 -24.18
C GLY A 331 26.24 0.33 -23.90
N ASN A 332 25.35 1.29 -23.63
CA ASN A 332 25.72 2.64 -23.18
C ASN A 332 24.54 3.30 -22.46
N TRP A 333 24.63 3.47 -21.14
CA TRP A 333 23.72 4.33 -20.39
C TRP A 333 24.52 5.06 -19.29
N ALA A 334 24.05 6.25 -18.93
CA ALA A 334 24.72 7.16 -18.00
C ALA A 334 24.68 6.60 -16.59
N SER A 335 25.86 6.34 -15.98
CA SER A 335 26.09 5.79 -14.62
C SER A 335 25.09 6.22 -13.55
N ASP A 336 24.53 7.41 -13.71
CA ASP A 336 23.63 8.07 -12.77
C ASP A 336 22.22 7.44 -12.73
N ILE A 337 21.67 6.94 -13.85
CA ILE A 337 20.30 6.36 -13.88
C ILE A 337 20.25 5.00 -13.16
N LEU A 338 21.23 4.15 -13.41
CA LEU A 338 21.30 2.81 -12.81
C LEU A 338 21.84 2.91 -11.38
N ALA A 339 22.55 3.98 -11.01
CA ALA A 339 22.80 4.28 -9.60
C ALA A 339 21.50 4.62 -8.85
N GLN A 340 20.58 5.37 -9.48
CA GLN A 340 19.26 5.68 -8.90
C GLN A 340 18.34 4.46 -8.80
N LEU A 341 18.49 3.48 -9.69
CA LEU A 341 17.67 2.27 -9.73
C LEU A 341 18.42 1.01 -9.30
N ALA A 342 19.63 1.13 -8.75
CA ALA A 342 20.51 0.00 -8.43
C ALA A 342 19.84 -0.99 -7.47
N THR A 343 19.02 -0.48 -6.54
CA THR A 343 18.28 -1.28 -5.56
C THR A 343 17.09 -2.01 -6.18
N LEU A 344 16.55 -1.51 -7.30
CA LEU A 344 15.34 -2.02 -7.94
C LEU A 344 15.66 -3.00 -9.09
N ILE A 345 16.56 -2.57 -9.97
CA ILE A 345 16.96 -3.26 -11.20
C ILE A 345 18.11 -4.24 -10.90
N GLY A 346 18.89 -3.97 -9.85
CA GLY A 346 20.08 -4.75 -9.50
C GLY A 346 21.31 -4.39 -10.34
N GLN A 347 22.31 -5.27 -10.32
CA GLN A 347 23.53 -5.13 -11.12
C GLN A 347 23.33 -5.74 -12.52
N CYS A 348 24.00 -5.21 -13.54
CA CYS A 348 24.07 -5.87 -14.85
C CYS A 348 25.14 -6.99 -14.85
N PRO A 349 24.85 -8.17 -15.46
CA PRO A 349 23.56 -8.58 -16.00
C PRO A 349 22.57 -8.88 -14.87
N GLY A 350 21.33 -8.41 -14.99
CA GLY A 350 20.31 -8.68 -13.97
C GLY A 350 20.06 -10.18 -13.77
N THR A 351 19.50 -10.54 -12.62
CA THR A 351 19.28 -11.94 -12.23
C THR A 351 18.38 -12.68 -13.24
N THR A 352 18.53 -14.00 -13.34
CA THR A 352 17.70 -14.86 -14.21
C THR A 352 16.22 -14.58 -14.00
N THR A 353 15.81 -14.49 -12.74
CA THR A 353 14.44 -14.17 -12.35
C THR A 353 13.98 -12.81 -12.87
N ARG A 354 14.71 -11.72 -12.60
CA ARG A 354 14.30 -10.37 -13.03
C ARG A 354 14.16 -10.27 -14.55
N ARG A 355 15.04 -10.93 -15.31
CA ARG A 355 14.99 -10.98 -16.78
C ARG A 355 13.85 -11.85 -17.34
N SER A 356 13.26 -12.73 -16.53
CA SER A 356 12.17 -13.60 -16.98
C SER A 356 10.78 -12.95 -16.94
N LEU A 357 10.65 -11.80 -16.28
CA LEU A 357 9.39 -11.09 -16.03
C LEU A 357 9.06 -10.03 -17.09
N VAL A 358 9.58 -10.19 -18.31
CA VAL A 358 9.33 -9.29 -19.44
C VAL A 358 7.83 -9.13 -19.70
N TYR A 359 7.44 -7.96 -20.18
CA TYR A 359 6.04 -7.57 -20.37
C TYR A 359 5.40 -8.30 -21.56
N ASP A 360 4.23 -8.88 -21.36
CA ASP A 360 3.45 -9.57 -22.38
C ASP A 360 3.00 -8.58 -23.48
N GLY A 361 3.43 -8.84 -24.72
CA GLY A 361 3.27 -7.92 -25.85
C GLY A 361 4.34 -6.82 -25.95
N GLY A 362 5.35 -6.82 -25.07
CA GLY A 362 6.54 -5.98 -25.16
C GLY A 362 7.62 -6.55 -26.10
N ASP A 363 8.72 -5.81 -26.27
CA ASP A 363 9.78 -6.14 -27.24
C ASP A 363 10.58 -7.40 -26.86
N TYR A 364 10.58 -7.78 -25.58
CA TYR A 364 11.35 -8.89 -25.04
C TYR A 364 10.52 -10.15 -24.77
N CYS A 365 9.20 -10.10 -24.98
CA CYS A 365 8.31 -11.24 -24.80
C CYS A 365 7.87 -11.78 -26.17
N ASP A 366 8.46 -12.89 -26.58
CA ASP A 366 8.06 -13.57 -27.81
C ASP A 366 6.71 -14.29 -27.69
N SER A 367 6.29 -14.98 -28.75
CA SER A 367 5.03 -15.73 -28.75
C SER A 367 4.98 -16.85 -27.71
N GLU A 368 6.13 -17.43 -27.35
CA GLU A 368 6.19 -18.50 -26.35
C GLU A 368 6.04 -17.91 -24.94
N CYS A 369 6.72 -16.80 -24.66
CA CYS A 369 6.52 -15.99 -23.47
C CYS A 369 5.05 -15.56 -23.32
N SER A 370 4.44 -15.02 -24.38
CA SER A 370 3.03 -14.61 -24.38
C SER A 370 2.09 -15.79 -24.08
N ALA A 371 2.38 -16.97 -24.64
CA ALA A 371 1.62 -18.19 -24.38
C ALA A 371 1.73 -18.66 -22.91
N ARG A 372 2.90 -18.52 -22.28
CA ARG A 372 3.10 -18.83 -20.86
C ARG A 372 2.27 -17.90 -19.98
N TYR A 373 2.29 -16.59 -20.24
CA TYR A 373 1.44 -15.65 -19.50
C TYR A 373 -0.04 -15.92 -19.71
N ALA A 374 -0.49 -16.21 -20.94
CA ALA A 374 -1.88 -16.56 -21.20
C ALA A 374 -2.34 -17.79 -20.40
N ALA A 375 -1.50 -18.83 -20.33
CA ALA A 375 -1.79 -20.04 -19.56
C ALA A 375 -1.82 -19.77 -18.04
N ALA A 376 -0.85 -19.01 -17.53
CA ALA A 376 -0.81 -18.60 -16.12
C ALA A 376 -2.02 -17.73 -15.73
N ARG A 377 -2.37 -16.74 -16.56
CA ARG A 377 -3.54 -15.88 -16.36
C ARG A 377 -4.85 -16.66 -16.36
N ALA A 378 -4.98 -17.70 -17.18
CA ALA A 378 -6.16 -18.56 -17.16
C ALA A 378 -6.31 -19.31 -15.83
N MET A 379 -5.22 -19.70 -15.18
CA MET A 379 -5.27 -20.32 -13.84
C MET A 379 -5.55 -19.28 -12.76
N HIS A 380 -4.92 -18.12 -12.85
CA HIS A 380 -5.16 -16.99 -11.95
C HIS A 380 -6.64 -16.55 -11.97
N GLU A 381 -7.20 -16.28 -13.15
CA GLU A 381 -8.61 -15.92 -13.33
C GLU A 381 -9.56 -16.99 -12.79
N LYS A 382 -9.20 -18.27 -12.95
CA LYS A 382 -10.03 -19.39 -12.53
C LYS A 382 -10.07 -19.60 -11.02
N TYR A 383 -8.96 -19.36 -10.32
CA TYR A 383 -8.79 -19.84 -8.94
C TYR A 383 -8.47 -18.75 -7.91
N VAL A 384 -8.07 -17.55 -8.32
CA VAL A 384 -7.87 -16.44 -7.37
C VAL A 384 -9.22 -16.04 -6.81
N THR A 385 -9.29 -15.93 -5.48
CA THR A 385 -10.52 -15.60 -4.76
C THR A 385 -10.54 -14.17 -4.26
N ALA A 386 -9.37 -13.52 -4.15
CA ALA A 386 -9.25 -12.09 -3.86
C ALA A 386 -7.91 -11.52 -4.39
N GLY A 387 -7.84 -10.22 -4.70
CA GLY A 387 -6.59 -9.59 -5.15
C GLY A 387 -6.37 -8.15 -4.70
N ASN A 388 -5.10 -7.79 -4.39
CA ASN A 388 -4.63 -6.42 -4.14
C ASN A 388 -3.73 -6.03 -5.32
N CYS A 389 -4.09 -4.95 -5.99
CA CYS A 389 -3.27 -4.37 -7.04
C CYS A 389 -2.99 -2.90 -6.78
N GLY A 390 -1.71 -2.58 -6.54
CA GLY A 390 -1.24 -1.21 -6.37
C GLY A 390 -1.46 -0.34 -7.61
N THR A 391 -1.89 0.90 -7.36
CA THR A 391 -2.18 1.89 -8.40
C THR A 391 -1.26 3.09 -8.37
N THR A 392 -0.38 3.20 -7.36
CA THR A 392 0.58 4.29 -7.22
C THR A 392 1.92 3.77 -6.70
N TYR A 393 3.00 4.26 -7.29
CA TYR A 393 4.36 3.94 -6.90
C TYR A 393 4.82 4.70 -5.65
N SER A 394 4.01 5.68 -5.23
CA SER A 394 4.29 6.49 -4.05
C SER A 394 3.99 5.68 -2.78
N GLY A 395 2.84 4.99 -2.73
CA GLY A 395 2.47 4.13 -1.61
C GLY A 395 2.55 4.83 -0.24
N LEU A 396 2.83 4.04 0.79
CA LEU A 396 3.04 4.52 2.15
C LEU A 396 4.44 5.14 2.31
N LEU A 397 4.53 6.15 3.17
CA LEU A 397 5.81 6.72 3.57
C LEU A 397 6.59 5.70 4.41
N SER A 398 7.63 5.11 3.82
CA SER A 398 8.42 4.04 4.43
C SER A 398 9.89 4.06 4.03
N SER A 399 10.70 3.14 4.57
CA SER A 399 12.08 2.92 4.11
C SER A 399 12.16 2.41 2.67
N GLU A 400 11.15 1.66 2.21
CA GLU A 400 11.09 1.05 0.88
C GLU A 400 10.64 2.02 -0.21
N TYR A 401 10.05 3.16 0.19
CA TYR A 401 9.52 4.21 -0.66
C TYR A 401 10.47 4.66 -1.78
N ALA A 402 11.72 5.01 -1.44
CA ALA A 402 12.58 5.76 -2.34
C ALA A 402 12.92 5.00 -3.64
N GLY A 403 13.13 3.69 -3.55
CA GLY A 403 13.42 2.83 -4.71
C GLY A 403 12.21 2.67 -5.62
N LEU A 404 11.02 2.50 -5.05
CA LEU A 404 9.77 2.32 -5.79
C LEU A 404 9.28 3.62 -6.42
N LEU A 405 9.47 4.76 -5.75
CA LEU A 405 9.28 6.09 -6.33
C LEU A 405 10.14 6.27 -7.58
N ALA A 406 11.44 5.99 -7.47
CA ALA A 406 12.36 6.08 -8.61
C ALA A 406 11.93 5.13 -9.73
N GLY A 407 11.50 3.91 -9.39
CA GLY A 407 10.93 2.95 -10.34
C GLY A 407 9.73 3.51 -11.11
N GLY A 408 8.74 4.06 -10.41
CA GLY A 408 7.55 4.64 -11.01
C GLY A 408 7.82 5.86 -11.90
N LEU A 409 8.84 6.65 -11.58
CA LEU A 409 9.22 7.86 -12.34
C LEU A 409 10.13 7.59 -13.55
N LEU A 410 11.02 6.59 -13.45
CA LEU A 410 12.10 6.38 -14.42
C LEU A 410 11.84 5.20 -15.37
N ILE A 411 11.14 4.16 -14.92
CA ILE A 411 10.76 3.04 -15.78
C ILE A 411 9.69 3.54 -16.77
N PRO A 412 9.81 3.23 -18.07
CA PRO A 412 8.84 3.63 -19.09
C PRO A 412 7.57 2.77 -19.01
N HIS A 413 6.80 2.91 -17.93
CA HIS A 413 5.53 2.21 -17.73
C HIS A 413 4.51 2.58 -18.82
N HIS A 414 3.64 1.63 -19.17
CA HIS A 414 2.54 1.90 -20.11
C HIS A 414 1.43 2.79 -19.52
N SER A 415 1.41 2.94 -18.19
CA SER A 415 0.42 3.73 -17.46
C SER A 415 1.04 4.36 -16.20
N SER A 416 0.49 5.50 -15.79
CA SER A 416 0.77 6.09 -14.48
C SER A 416 0.20 5.25 -13.32
N LYS A 417 -0.70 4.31 -13.59
CA LYS A 417 -1.20 3.36 -12.58
C LYS A 417 -0.27 2.16 -12.46
N ASN A 418 0.71 2.26 -11.58
CA ASN A 418 1.68 1.21 -11.27
C ASN A 418 2.13 1.33 -9.82
N ASP A 419 2.63 0.24 -9.25
CA ASP A 419 3.10 0.17 -7.87
C ASP A 419 4.63 0.44 -7.72
N GLY A 420 5.25 0.98 -8.78
CA GLY A 420 6.69 1.22 -8.89
C GLY A 420 7.40 0.26 -9.82
N ILE A 421 6.91 -0.99 -9.93
CA ILE A 421 7.50 -2.04 -10.79
C ILE A 421 6.45 -2.75 -11.65
N VAL A 422 5.25 -2.97 -11.11
CA VAL A 422 4.17 -3.69 -11.76
C VAL A 422 3.03 -2.73 -12.05
N GLU A 423 2.61 -2.67 -13.32
CA GLU A 423 1.44 -1.89 -13.67
C GLU A 423 0.15 -2.56 -13.18
N PHE A 424 -0.82 -1.73 -12.78
CA PHE A 424 -2.13 -2.20 -12.34
C PHE A 424 -2.79 -3.17 -13.35
N GLN A 425 -2.65 -2.89 -14.65
CA GLN A 425 -3.17 -3.74 -15.73
C GLN A 425 -2.45 -5.08 -15.87
N SER A 426 -1.18 -5.15 -15.44
CA SER A 426 -0.46 -6.40 -15.32
C SER A 426 -0.96 -7.18 -14.11
N CYS A 427 -1.13 -6.50 -12.96
CA CYS A 427 -1.61 -7.10 -11.72
C CYS A 427 -2.97 -7.78 -11.83
N ILE A 428 -3.98 -7.10 -12.39
CA ILE A 428 -5.33 -7.66 -12.51
C ILE A 428 -5.40 -8.86 -13.48
N GLY A 429 -4.36 -9.13 -14.28
CA GLY A 429 -4.34 -10.22 -15.24
C GLY A 429 -5.47 -10.14 -16.27
N ASN A 430 -6.43 -11.07 -16.19
CA ASN A 430 -7.61 -11.11 -17.07
C ASN A 430 -8.88 -10.50 -16.44
N PHE A 431 -8.84 -10.14 -15.16
CA PHE A 431 -10.00 -9.54 -14.51
C PHE A 431 -10.32 -8.16 -15.11
N ASP A 432 -11.60 -7.78 -15.08
CA ASP A 432 -12.02 -6.44 -15.48
C ASP A 432 -11.54 -5.43 -14.43
N SER A 433 -10.85 -4.38 -14.89
CA SER A 433 -10.40 -3.28 -14.04
C SER A 433 -11.53 -2.60 -13.26
N SER A 434 -12.77 -2.64 -13.77
CA SER A 434 -13.94 -2.06 -13.10
C SER A 434 -14.43 -2.88 -11.90
N SER A 435 -14.00 -4.13 -11.77
CA SER A 435 -14.26 -4.96 -10.59
C SER A 435 -13.42 -4.55 -9.39
N PHE A 436 -12.32 -3.81 -9.62
CA PHE A 436 -11.42 -3.39 -8.56
C PHE A 436 -11.84 -2.03 -8.00
N GLU A 437 -12.12 -2.02 -6.70
CA GLU A 437 -12.59 -0.84 -5.96
C GLU A 437 -11.46 -0.27 -5.10
N THR A 438 -11.58 1.00 -4.69
CA THR A 438 -10.58 1.67 -3.86
C THR A 438 -10.80 1.46 -2.36
N THR A 439 -11.72 0.56 -1.99
CA THR A 439 -12.04 0.23 -0.60
C THR A 439 -11.37 -1.08 -0.23
N TYR A 440 -10.54 -1.05 0.81
CA TYR A 440 -9.73 -2.18 1.26
C TYR A 440 -10.51 -3.43 1.69
N SER A 441 -11.75 -3.26 2.15
CA SER A 441 -12.65 -4.35 2.54
C SER A 441 -13.26 -5.10 1.35
N THR A 442 -12.89 -4.73 0.11
CA THR A 442 -13.43 -5.34 -1.10
C THR A 442 -12.56 -6.50 -1.55
N THR A 443 -13.18 -7.49 -2.21
CA THR A 443 -12.47 -8.68 -2.73
C THR A 443 -11.39 -8.33 -3.75
N TRP A 444 -11.59 -7.25 -4.50
CA TRP A 444 -10.70 -6.78 -5.55
C TRP A 444 -10.30 -5.35 -5.23
N TYR A 445 -9.15 -5.18 -4.58
CA TYR A 445 -8.71 -3.89 -4.07
C TYR A 445 -7.71 -3.24 -5.04
N ALA A 446 -8.10 -2.13 -5.65
CA ALA A 446 -7.23 -1.19 -6.33
C ALA A 446 -6.63 -0.23 -5.31
N SER A 447 -5.50 -0.62 -4.73
CA SER A 447 -4.92 0.07 -3.58
C SER A 447 -4.04 1.24 -3.98
N ALA A 448 -3.97 2.24 -3.10
CA ALA A 448 -3.03 3.35 -3.23
C ALA A 448 -1.65 2.98 -2.64
N LEU A 449 -1.18 1.75 -2.90
CA LEU A 449 0.01 1.16 -2.31
C LEU A 449 1.07 0.89 -3.37
N ASN A 450 2.34 1.02 -2.96
CA ASN A 450 3.47 0.61 -3.79
C ASN A 450 3.72 -0.91 -3.65
N HIS A 451 4.67 -1.43 -4.43
CA HIS A 451 4.91 -2.87 -4.52
C HIS A 451 5.28 -3.52 -3.17
N ALA A 452 6.03 -2.80 -2.33
CA ALA A 452 6.49 -3.28 -1.03
C ALA A 452 5.40 -3.16 0.05
N ASP A 453 4.55 -2.14 0.00
CA ASP A 453 3.46 -1.99 0.98
C ASP A 453 2.51 -3.19 0.98
N THR A 454 2.33 -3.83 -0.18
CA THR A 454 1.53 -5.07 -0.31
C THR A 454 2.18 -6.32 0.32
N THR A 455 3.33 -6.17 1.00
CA THR A 455 3.97 -7.20 1.83
C THR A 455 3.81 -6.98 3.33
N PHE A 456 2.91 -6.09 3.76
CA PHE A 456 2.50 -5.94 5.17
C PHE A 456 3.61 -5.43 6.12
N HIS A 457 4.66 -4.75 5.61
CA HIS A 457 5.74 -4.20 6.44
C HIS A 457 5.35 -2.91 7.18
N ASN A 458 4.65 -2.01 6.48
CA ASN A 458 4.47 -0.62 6.94
C ASN A 458 3.01 -0.22 7.14
N ALA A 459 2.07 -1.12 6.80
CA ALA A 459 0.62 -0.95 6.98
C ALA A 459 0.11 -1.92 8.04
N ASN A 460 -0.79 -1.46 8.93
CA ASN A 460 -1.67 -2.39 9.67
C ASN A 460 -2.95 -2.57 8.85
N VAL A 461 -3.47 -3.81 8.87
CA VAL A 461 -4.84 -4.35 8.56
C VAL A 461 -5.68 -3.70 7.45
N ASP A 462 -5.82 -2.38 7.44
CA ASP A 462 -6.69 -1.60 6.53
C ASP A 462 -6.22 -1.59 5.07
N ASP A 463 -5.11 -2.23 4.72
CA ASP A 463 -4.64 -2.31 3.33
C ASP A 463 -4.76 -3.71 2.72
N VAL A 464 -5.10 -4.71 3.53
CA VAL A 464 -5.19 -6.10 3.06
C VAL A 464 -6.23 -6.89 3.87
N MET A 465 -7.52 -6.55 3.76
CA MET A 465 -8.61 -7.34 4.34
C MET A 465 -8.95 -8.59 3.50
N MET A 466 -7.97 -9.20 2.82
CA MET A 466 -8.22 -10.36 1.96
C MET A 466 -8.15 -11.71 2.67
N ILE A 467 -7.84 -11.73 3.97
CA ILE A 467 -7.73 -12.97 4.77
C ILE A 467 -8.61 -12.86 6.03
N SER A 468 -9.84 -12.34 5.89
CA SER A 468 -10.87 -12.24 6.95
C SER A 468 -12.12 -13.06 6.66
#